data_AF-A0A1J3IHB9-F1
#
_entry.id   AF-A0A1J3IHB9-F1
#
_cell.length_a   1.000
_cell.length_b   1.000
_cell.length_c   1.000
_cell.angle_alpha   90.00
_cell.angle_beta   90.00
_cell.angle_gamma   90.00
#
_symmetry.space_group_name_H-M   'P 1'
#
loop_
_entity.id
_entity.type
_entity.pdbx_description
1 polymer ?
#
loop_
_entity_poly.entity_id
_entity_poly.type
_entity_poly.pdbx_seq_one_letter_code
_entity_poly.pdbx_strand_id
1 'polypeptide(L)'
;KNRPSWFPGSDLPAHLDGTLPGDFGFDPLSLGADANNLKWYVQAELQNGRWAMLAVAGILFPELLSSIGFSWPGAGVAWFDAGKFDYFAPA
;
A
#
# COMPACT_ATOMS: atom_id res chain seq x y z
N LYS A 1 1.46 -14.98 -25.33
CA LYS A 1 1.46 -15.11 -23.86
C LYS A 1 0.08 -14.70 -23.35
N ASN A 2 -0.75 -15.66 -22.92
CA ASN A 2 -2.12 -15.41 -22.48
C ASN A 2 -2.11 -15.06 -20.98
N ARG A 3 -1.60 -13.87 -20.65
CA ARG A 3 -1.56 -13.36 -19.26
C ARG A 3 -2.63 -12.29 -19.05
N PRO A 4 -3.23 -12.18 -17.85
CA PRO A 4 -4.17 -11.11 -17.57
C PRO A 4 -3.46 -9.76 -17.75
N SER A 5 -4.13 -8.84 -18.43
CA SER A 5 -3.64 -7.47 -18.68
C SER A 5 -4.53 -6.49 -17.96
N TRP A 6 -3.96 -5.36 -17.55
CA TRP A 6 -4.71 -4.28 -16.92
C TRP A 6 -5.74 -3.67 -17.89
N PHE A 7 -5.39 -3.61 -19.18
CA PHE A 7 -6.24 -3.17 -20.27
C PHE A 7 -6.33 -4.27 -21.34
N PRO A 8 -7.42 -5.05 -21.38
CA PRO A 8 -7.58 -6.14 -22.32
C PRO A 8 -7.52 -5.64 -23.78
N GLY A 9 -6.56 -6.16 -24.55
CA GLY A 9 -6.39 -5.85 -25.97
C GLY A 9 -5.34 -4.79 -26.29
N SER A 10 -4.67 -4.19 -25.30
CA SER A 10 -3.47 -3.35 -25.56
C SER A 10 -2.21 -4.18 -25.76
N ASP A 11 -1.27 -3.59 -26.49
CA ASP A 11 0.12 -4.06 -26.52
C ASP A 11 0.77 -3.86 -25.14
N LEU A 12 1.31 -4.94 -24.57
CA LEU A 12 2.01 -4.88 -23.29
C LEU A 12 3.45 -4.39 -23.49
N PRO A 13 3.99 -3.58 -22.57
CA PRO A 13 5.38 -3.15 -22.65
C PRO A 13 6.36 -4.33 -22.62
N ALA A 14 7.42 -4.25 -23.42
CA ALA A 14 8.39 -5.35 -23.58
C ALA A 14 9.21 -5.63 -22.31
N HIS A 15 9.43 -4.62 -21.46
CA HIS A 15 10.15 -4.73 -20.20
C HIS A 15 9.36 -5.37 -19.07
N LEU A 16 8.05 -5.54 -19.24
CA LEU A 16 7.17 -6.24 -18.32
C LEU A 16 6.86 -7.61 -18.93
N ASP A 17 7.55 -8.67 -18.51
CA ASP A 17 7.52 -9.98 -19.17
C ASP A 17 6.70 -11.05 -18.44
N GLY A 18 6.17 -10.73 -17.26
CA GLY A 18 5.38 -11.60 -16.40
C GLY A 18 6.19 -12.30 -15.32
N THR A 19 7.48 -11.98 -15.17
CA THR A 19 8.33 -12.55 -14.12
C THR A 19 8.07 -11.93 -12.75
N LEU A 20 7.62 -10.67 -12.72
CA LEU A 20 7.32 -9.95 -11.49
C LEU A 20 5.94 -10.35 -10.95
N PRO A 21 5.78 -10.51 -9.62
CA PRO A 21 4.49 -10.76 -9.02
C PRO A 21 3.57 -9.54 -9.24
N GLY A 22 2.35 -9.78 -9.71
CA GLY A 22 1.40 -8.69 -10.00
C GLY A 22 1.62 -7.98 -11.34
N ASP A 23 2.44 -8.53 -12.24
CA ASP A 23 2.65 -7.96 -13.57
C ASP A 23 1.43 -8.13 -14.50
N PHE A 24 0.61 -7.07 -14.58
CA PHE A 24 -0.50 -6.92 -15.53
C PHE A 24 -0.16 -6.02 -16.73
N GLY A 25 1.11 -5.67 -16.93
CA GLY A 25 1.54 -4.79 -18.03
C GLY A 25 1.17 -3.32 -17.85
N PHE A 26 0.95 -2.86 -16.61
CA PHE A 26 0.59 -1.47 -16.33
C PHE A 26 1.83 -0.59 -16.22
N ASP A 27 2.23 0.02 -17.33
CA ASP A 27 3.22 1.11 -17.34
C ASP A 27 2.99 2.07 -18.52
N PRO A 28 1.88 2.85 -18.51
CA PRO A 28 1.58 3.79 -19.60
C PRO A 28 2.58 4.95 -19.68
N LEU A 29 3.30 5.25 -18.60
CA LEU A 29 4.30 6.32 -18.51
C LEU A 29 5.73 5.82 -18.75
N SER A 30 5.94 4.53 -18.98
CA SER A 30 7.26 3.92 -19.19
C SER A 30 8.28 4.24 -18.08
N LEU A 31 7.82 4.33 -16.82
CA LEU A 31 8.69 4.64 -15.69
C LEU A 31 9.69 3.51 -15.43
N GLY A 32 9.29 2.26 -15.68
CA GLY A 32 10.10 1.06 -15.50
C GLY A 32 10.97 0.69 -16.71
N ALA A 33 11.11 1.58 -17.71
CA ALA A 33 11.84 1.25 -18.95
C ALA A 33 13.32 0.91 -18.71
N ASP A 34 13.96 1.56 -17.72
CA ASP A 34 15.29 1.18 -17.26
C ASP A 34 15.19 0.06 -16.21
N ALA A 35 15.93 -1.03 -16.42
CA ALA A 35 15.97 -2.18 -15.53
C ALA A 35 16.45 -1.83 -14.11
N ASN A 36 17.28 -0.80 -13.95
CA ASN A 36 17.70 -0.36 -12.62
C ASN A 36 16.56 0.34 -11.87
N ASN A 37 15.80 1.18 -12.56
CA ASN A 37 14.62 1.85 -11.99
C ASN A 37 13.52 0.83 -11.69
N LEU A 38 13.31 -0.15 -12.57
CA LEU A 38 12.33 -1.21 -12.33
C LEU A 38 12.66 -2.00 -11.06
N LYS A 39 13.92 -2.39 -10.84
CA LYS A 39 14.35 -3.08 -9.61
C LYS A 39 14.08 -2.23 -8.36
N TRP A 40 14.33 -0.93 -8.44
CA TRP A 40 14.05 0.00 -7.34
C TRP A 40 12.54 0.10 -7.08
N TYR A 41 11.72 0.26 -8.13
CA TYR A 41 10.28 0.42 -7.99
C TYR A 41 9.60 -0.83 -7.45
N VAL A 42 10.08 -2.04 -7.78
CA VAL A 42 9.59 -3.28 -7.15
C VAL A 42 9.79 -3.26 -5.64
N GLN A 43 10.96 -2.82 -5.16
CA GLN A 43 11.20 -2.71 -3.72
C GLN A 43 10.40 -1.56 -3.07
N ALA A 44 10.27 -0.43 -3.78
CA ALA A 44 9.46 0.69 -3.32
C ALA A 44 7.99 0.28 -3.17
N GLU A 45 7.43 -0.45 -4.15
CA GLU A 45 6.06 -0.97 -4.10
C GLU A 45 5.87 -1.90 -2.90
N LEU A 46 6.79 -2.85 -2.67
CA LEU A 46 6.73 -3.76 -1.53
C LEU A 46 6.75 -3.02 -0.19
N GLN A 47 7.63 -2.05 -0.03
CA GLN A 47 7.76 -1.33 1.24
C GLN A 47 6.55 -0.44 1.51
N ASN A 48 6.07 0.30 0.49
CA ASN A 48 4.87 1.13 0.63
C ASN A 48 3.62 0.28 0.87
N GLY A 49 3.47 -0.85 0.16
CA GLY A 49 2.35 -1.77 0.35
C GLY A 49 2.32 -2.37 1.76
N ARG A 50 3.47 -2.78 2.30
CA ARG A 50 3.58 -3.29 3.69
C ARG A 50 3.17 -2.25 4.72
N TRP A 51 3.70 -1.02 4.60
CA TRP A 51 3.32 0.06 5.49
C TRP A 51 1.84 0.46 5.35
N ALA A 52 1.31 0.47 4.13
CA ALA A 52 -0.09 0.76 3.89
C ALA A 52 -1.00 -0.30 4.53
N MET A 53 -0.67 -1.59 4.43
CA MET A 53 -1.43 -2.65 5.10
C MET A 53 -1.45 -2.46 6.63
N LEU A 54 -0.30 -2.13 7.22
CA LEU A 54 -0.22 -1.84 8.66
C LEU A 54 -0.98 -0.58 9.05
N ALA A 55 -0.92 0.48 8.23
CA ALA A 55 -1.63 1.72 8.47
C ALA A 55 -3.15 1.52 8.39
N VAL A 56 -3.64 0.85 7.34
CA VAL A 56 -5.06 0.55 7.18
C VAL A 56 -5.56 -0.32 8.34
N ALA A 57 -4.81 -1.35 8.72
CA ALA A 57 -5.14 -2.15 9.90
C ALA A 57 -5.15 -1.27 11.17
N GLY A 58 -4.10 -0.49 11.41
CA GLY A 58 -3.96 0.37 12.58
C GLY A 58 -4.98 1.49 12.68
N ILE A 59 -5.62 1.88 11.58
CA ILE A 59 -6.72 2.86 11.59
C ILE A 59 -8.06 2.15 11.81
N LEU A 60 -8.35 1.13 11.01
CA LEU A 60 -9.67 0.49 11.01
C LEU A 60 -9.92 -0.38 12.24
N PHE A 61 -8.91 -1.11 12.73
CA PHE A 61 -9.11 -1.97 13.90
C PHE A 61 -9.44 -1.17 15.17
N PRO A 62 -8.71 -0.11 15.56
CA PRO A 62 -9.06 0.71 16.72
C PRO A 62 -10.41 1.41 16.55
N GLU A 63 -10.73 1.92 15.37
CA GLU A 63 -12.03 2.56 15.14
C GLU A 63 -13.17 1.53 15.29
N LEU A 64 -13.05 0.37 14.66
CA LEU A 64 -14.03 -0.71 14.76
C LEU A 64 -14.20 -1.20 16.21
N LEU A 65 -13.10 -1.47 16.92
CA LEU A 65 -13.14 -1.97 18.30
C LEU A 65 -13.75 -0.93 19.26
N SER A 66 -13.51 0.35 19.03
CA SER A 66 -14.15 1.40 19.83
C SER A 66 -15.65 1.50 19.54
N SER A 67 -16.07 1.32 18.29
CA SER A 67 -17.50 1.35 17.90
C SER A 67 -18.33 0.23 18.53
N ILE A 68 -17.71 -0.96 18.75
CA ILE A 68 -18.37 -2.10 19.42
C ILE A 68 -18.34 -1.98 20.96
N GLY A 69 -17.80 -0.89 21.51
CA GLY A 69 -17.79 -0.62 22.95
C GLY A 69 -16.60 -1.23 23.71
N PHE A 70 -15.54 -1.66 23.02
CA PHE A 70 -14.30 -2.05 23.68
C PHE A 70 -13.58 -0.78 24.19
N SER A 71 -13.29 -0.73 25.49
CA SER A 71 -12.78 0.47 26.16
C SER A 71 -11.30 0.32 26.53
N TRP A 72 -10.46 1.23 26.02
CA TRP A 72 -9.04 1.39 26.36
C TRP A 72 -8.68 2.89 26.39
N PRO A 73 -7.49 3.31 26.88
CA PRO A 73 -7.18 4.73 27.11
C PRO A 73 -7.35 5.67 25.91
N GLY A 74 -7.19 5.15 24.68
CA GLY A 74 -7.37 5.89 23.42
C GLY A 74 -8.58 5.43 22.61
N ALA A 75 -9.54 4.73 23.21
CA ALA A 75 -10.74 4.27 22.48
C ALA A 75 -11.58 5.49 22.03
N GLY A 76 -11.97 5.50 20.76
CA GLY A 76 -12.75 6.58 20.16
C GLY A 76 -11.95 7.81 19.72
N VAL A 77 -10.61 7.81 19.88
CA VAL A 77 -9.74 8.84 19.31
C VAL A 77 -9.54 8.56 17.82
N ALA A 78 -9.85 9.53 16.97
CA ALA A 78 -9.64 9.42 15.54
C ALA A 78 -8.13 9.33 15.23
N TRP A 79 -7.75 8.55 14.20
CA TRP A 79 -6.34 8.31 13.86
C TRP A 79 -5.56 9.60 13.55
N PHE A 80 -6.22 10.61 12.98
CA PHE A 80 -5.62 11.92 12.68
C PHE A 80 -5.46 12.82 13.91
N ASP A 81 -6.19 12.55 14.99
CA ASP A 81 -6.05 13.24 16.28
C ASP A 81 -5.17 12.47 17.27
N ALA A 82 -4.73 11.25 16.93
CA ALA A 82 -3.85 10.44 17.76
C ALA A 82 -2.55 11.17 18.14
N GLY A 83 -2.03 12.06 17.29
CA GLY A 83 -0.83 12.84 17.59
C GLY A 83 -0.99 13.89 18.70
N LYS A 84 -2.23 14.30 19.02
CA LYS A 84 -2.54 15.24 20.11
C LYS A 84 -2.87 14.54 21.43
N PHE A 85 -2.98 13.21 21.40
CA PHE A 85 -3.30 12.42 22.58
C PHE A 85 -2.11 12.42 23.54
N ASP A 86 -2.38 12.58 24.83
CA ASP A 86 -1.33 12.59 25.85
C ASP A 86 -0.76 11.18 26.06
N TYR A 87 0.52 11.02 25.78
CA TYR A 87 1.26 9.79 26.02
C TYR A 87 2.15 9.91 27.26
N PHE A 88 2.81 8.80 27.63
CA PHE A 88 3.70 8.76 28.79
C PHE A 88 4.90 9.71 28.67
N ALA A 89 5.31 10.02 27.45
CA ALA A 89 6.37 10.97 27.15
C ALA A 89 5.73 12.25 26.56
N PRO A 90 6.27 13.43 26.89
CA PRO A 90 5.83 14.66 26.25
C PRO A 90 6.10 14.61 24.74
N ALA A 91 5.19 15.20 23.97
CA ALA A 91 5.31 15.37 22.53
C ALA A 91 6.38 16.42 22.16
#